data_AF-A0A972ZNF8-F1
#
_entry.id   AF-A0A972ZNF8-F1
#
_cell.length_a   1.000
_cell.length_b   1.000
_cell.length_c   1.000
_cell.angle_alpha   90.00
_cell.angle_beta   90.00
_cell.angle_gamma   90.00
#
_symmetry.space_group_name_H-M   'P 1'
#
loop_
_entity.id
_entity.type
_entity.pdbx_description
1 polymer ?
#
loop_
_entity_poly.entity_id
_entity_poly.type
_entity_poly.pdbx_seq_one_letter_code
_entity_poly.pdbx_strand_id
1 'polypeptide(L)' 'ADRCMQIHGGIGLTTDLPIERMWRDQRSFVITEGPTEILKMALARHVLRKYG' A
#
# COMPACT_ATOMS: atom_id res chain seq x y z
N ALA A 1 0.72 -3.57 -6.57
CA ALA A 1 1.07 -4.97 -6.83
C ALA A 1 -0.15 -5.88 -7.03
N ASP A 2 -1.20 -5.73 -6.21
CA ASP A 2 -2.37 -6.64 -6.20
C ASP A 2 -3.03 -6.92 -7.57
N ARG A 3 -3.42 -5.88 -8.30
CA ARG A 3 -3.97 -6.03 -9.66
C ARG A 3 -2.99 -6.68 -10.64
N CYS A 4 -1.69 -6.41 -10.51
CA CYS A 4 -0.66 -7.02 -11.36
C CYS A 4 -0.57 -8.53 -11.10
N MET A 5 -0.61 -8.93 -9.83
CA MET A 5 -0.65 -10.33 -9.41
C MET A 5 -1.85 -11.06 -10.02
N GLN A 6 -3.05 -10.46 -9.94
CA GLN A 6 -4.25 -11.05 -10.53
C GLN A 6 -4.18 -11.19 -12.06
N ILE A 7 -3.63 -10.20 -12.77
CA ILE A 7 -3.46 -10.25 -14.24
C ILE A 7 -2.54 -11.39 -14.66
N HIS A 8 -1.48 -11.66 -13.91
CA HIS A 8 -0.53 -12.74 -14.20
C HIS A 8 -1.05 -14.10 -13.70
N GLY A 9 -2.09 -14.15 -12.87
CA GLY A 9 -2.65 -15.38 -12.35
C GLY A 9 -1.62 -16.16 -11.50
N GLY A 10 -1.53 -17.48 -11.71
CA GLY A 10 -0.68 -18.36 -10.90
C GLY A 10 0.79 -17.94 -10.86
N ILE A 11 1.37 -17.52 -11.99
CA ILE A 11 2.79 -17.10 -12.03
C ILE A 11 3.03 -15.81 -11.22
N GLY A 12 2.01 -14.96 -11.04
CA GLY A 12 2.10 -13.76 -10.21
C GLY A 12 2.29 -14.04 -8.72
N LEU A 13 1.97 -15.25 -8.26
CA LEU A 13 2.17 -15.71 -6.88
C LEU A 13 3.50 -16.46 -6.67
N THR A 14 4.18 -16.84 -7.76
CA THR A 14 5.46 -17.56 -7.71
C THR A 14 6.63 -16.58 -7.54
N THR A 15 7.80 -17.12 -7.24
CA THR A 15 9.07 -16.35 -7.21
C THR A 15 9.68 -16.14 -8.59
N ASP A 16 9.03 -16.63 -9.66
CA ASP A 16 9.53 -16.51 -11.05
C ASP A 16 9.43 -15.07 -11.56
N LEU A 17 8.54 -14.27 -10.97
CA LEU A 17 8.38 -12.84 -11.23
C LEU A 17 8.53 -12.03 -9.93
N PRO A 18 8.96 -10.75 -10.00
CA PRO A 18 9.13 -9.92 -8.80
C PRO A 18 7.80 -9.50 -8.13
N ILE A 19 6.65 -9.88 -8.69
CA ILE A 19 5.32 -9.38 -8.32
C ILE A 19 4.95 -9.73 -6.88
N GLU A 20 5.21 -10.97 -6.45
CA GLU A 20 4.92 -11.42 -5.09
C GLU A 20 5.71 -10.63 -4.04
N ARG A 21 7.00 -10.39 -4.33
CA ARG A 21 7.88 -9.63 -3.46
C ARG A 21 7.42 -8.19 -3.34
N MET A 22 7.11 -7.54 -4.46
CA MET A 22 6.59 -6.18 -4.47
C MET A 22 5.28 -6.06 -3.68
N TRP A 23 4.41 -7.08 -3.73
CA TRP A 23 3.20 -7.11 -2.92
C TRP A 23 3.49 -7.18 -1.42
N ARG A 24 4.40 -8.07 -1.00
CA ARG A 24 4.83 -8.19 0.41
C ARG A 24 5.47 -6.90 0.91
N ASP A 25 6.38 -6.31 0.14
CA ASP A 25 7.09 -5.09 0.50
C ASP A 25 6.10 -3.92 0.67
N GLN A 26 5.14 -3.77 -0.26
CA GLN A 26 4.08 -2.75 -0.15
C GLN A 26 3.22 -2.90 1.12
N ARG A 27 2.97 -4.14 1.56
CA ARG A 27 2.12 -4.39 2.74
C ARG A 27 2.76 -3.89 4.04
N SER A 28 4.09 -3.88 4.12
CA SER A 28 4.85 -3.42 5.29
C SER A 28 4.67 -1.93 5.56
N PHE A 29 4.69 -1.09 4.51
CA PHE A 29 4.57 0.36 4.63
C PHE A 29 3.27 0.84 5.28
N VAL A 30 2.22 0.02 5.21
CA VAL A 30 0.93 0.31 5.85
C VAL A 30 1.03 0.32 7.38
N ILE A 31 2.12 -0.20 7.96
CA ILE A 31 2.33 -0.23 9.42
C ILE A 31 3.55 0.62 9.79
N THR A 32 4.68 0.46 9.09
CA THR A 32 5.97 1.03 9.52
C THR A 32 6.07 2.54 9.34
N GLU A 33 5.49 3.10 8.27
CA GLU A 33 5.60 4.53 7.94
C GLU A 33 4.44 5.37 8.50
N GLY A 34 3.67 4.78 9.41
CA GLY A 34 2.42 5.34 9.91
C GLY A 34 1.22 4.59 9.34
N PRO A 35 0.38 4.00 10.21
CA PRO A 35 -0.86 3.39 9.80
C PRO A 35 -1.73 4.34 8.97
N THR A 36 -2.49 3.77 8.03
CA THR A 36 -3.34 4.53 7.11
C THR A 36 -4.27 5.48 7.86
N GLU A 37 -4.77 5.07 9.01
CA GLU A 37 -5.65 5.83 9.90
C GLU A 37 -4.95 7.07 10.46
N ILE A 38 -3.68 6.92 10.90
CA ILE A 38 -2.89 8.03 11.45
C ILE A 38 -2.57 9.05 10.36
N LEU A 39 -2.19 8.59 9.17
CA LEU A 39 -1.92 9.47 8.03
C LEU A 39 -3.19 10.21 7.58
N LYS A 40 -4.32 9.53 7.48
CA LYS A 40 -5.63 10.14 7.18
C LYS A 40 -6.01 11.20 8.21
N MET A 41 -5.84 10.89 9.50
CA MET A 41 -6.13 11.83 10.59
C MET A 41 -5.24 13.07 10.54
N ALA A 42 -3.92 12.89 10.30
CA ALA A 42 -2.99 14.00 10.14
C ALA A 42 -3.34 14.89 8.95
N LEU A 43 -3.68 14.27 7.81
CA LEU A 43 -4.15 14.98 6.62
C LEU A 43 -5.44 15.75 6.89
N ALA A 44 -6.43 15.13 7.55
CA ALA A 44 -7.69 15.78 7.88
C ALA A 44 -7.48 17.02 8.74
N ARG A 45 -6.63 16.95 9.78
CA ARG A 45 -6.25 18.14 10.58
C ARG A 45 -5.62 19.24 9.74
N HIS A 46 -4.74 18.87 8.80
CA HIS A 46 -4.10 19.85 7.93
C HIS A 46 -5.10 20.55 7.00
N VAL A 47 -6.01 19.79 6.40
CA VAL A 47 -7.07 20.30 5.51
C VAL A 47 -8.03 21.23 6.28
N LEU A 48 -8.51 20.79 7.45
CA LEU A 48 -9.41 21.59 8.29
C LEU A 48 -8.75 22.89 8.74
N ARG A 49 -7.47 22.89 9.10
CA ARG A 49 -6.75 24.13 9.45
C ARG A 49 -6.59 25.09 8.27
N LYS A 50 -6.52 24.58 7.04
CA LYS A 50 -6.29 25.40 5.84
C LYS A 50 -7.58 26.03 5.28
N TYR A 51 -8.70 25.34 5.41
CA TYR A 51 -9.96 25.72 4.74
C TYR A 51 -11.18 25.81 5.66
N GLY A 52 -11.07 25.43 6.93
CA GLY A 52 -12.10 25.66 7.96
C GLY A 52 -11.85 26.98 8.66
#